data_AF-A0A7S0ZBS3-F1
#
_entry.id   AF-A0A7S0ZBS3-F1
#
_cell.length_a   1.000
_cell.length_b   1.000
_cell.length_c   1.000
_cell.angle_alpha   90.00
_cell.angle_beta   90.00
_cell.angle_gamma   90.00
#
_symmetry.space_group_name_H-M   'P 1'
#
loop_
_entity.id
_entity.type
_entity.pdbx_description
1 polymer ?
#
loop_
_entity_poly.entity_id
_entity_poly.type
_entity_poly.pdbx_seq_one_letter_code
_entity_poly.pdbx_strand_id
1 'polypeptide(L)'
;RKKKAAAISEVDCEQGCETQDEVLKKSSSESVSEQVILAVELNDERVLDDVEEIEKVKKWKKGRENIRGVFDAAVCTLALSMHAIFAGVSLGIGDWDQALALFIAIASHKWNAALVIGVQLVESEVSKLTHIIWITMFALVTPIGIVIGLVSSNTASSLAIGTLQALASGMLIYVSTLGTVGTKQISEVANLTWKSRWMKYLAYVAGFATMVLITVIMVFTNVHADAH
;
A
#
# COMPACT_ATOMS: atom_id res chain seq x y z
N ARG A 1 43.11 5.69 25.92
CA ARG A 1 43.39 6.91 25.13
C ARG A 1 44.10 6.52 23.82
N LYS A 2 43.42 6.77 22.68
CA LYS A 2 43.96 6.95 21.32
C LYS A 2 44.55 5.74 20.56
N LYS A 3 43.89 5.49 19.41
CA LYS A 3 44.37 4.93 18.13
C LYS A 3 44.26 3.41 17.90
N LYS A 4 43.01 2.96 17.68
CA LYS A 4 42.67 2.10 16.54
C LYS A 4 41.59 2.81 15.72
N ALA A 5 42.04 3.80 14.96
CA ALA A 5 41.33 4.41 13.85
C ALA A 5 42.31 4.41 12.68
N ALA A 6 41.81 4.15 11.48
CA ALA A 6 42.53 3.96 10.21
C ALA A 6 42.99 2.53 9.90
N ALA A 7 42.04 1.74 9.42
CA ALA A 7 42.25 0.85 8.29
C ALA A 7 40.96 0.84 7.45
N ILE A 8 40.72 1.97 6.80
CA ILE A 8 39.97 2.02 5.55
C ILE A 8 41.04 1.68 4.49
N SER A 9 40.97 0.49 3.92
CA SER A 9 41.61 0.20 2.64
C SER A 9 40.60 -0.56 1.80
N GLU A 10 40.06 0.17 0.83
CA GLU A 10 39.67 -0.29 -0.51
C GLU A 10 39.23 -1.76 -0.60
N VAL A 11 37.91 -1.96 -0.64
CA VAL A 11 37.32 -3.07 -1.39
C VAL A 11 36.46 -2.44 -2.47
N ASP A 12 36.74 -2.89 -3.69
CA ASP A 12 36.34 -2.34 -4.97
C ASP A 12 34.86 -2.09 -5.16
N CYS A 13 34.64 -1.06 -5.99
CA CYS A 13 33.37 -0.60 -6.50
C CYS A 13 32.84 -1.54 -7.61
N GLU A 14 32.41 -2.76 -7.28
CA GLU A 14 31.60 -3.59 -8.19
C GLU A 14 30.69 -4.53 -7.41
N GLN A 15 29.49 -4.05 -7.03
CA GLN A 15 28.19 -4.76 -7.05
C GLN A 15 27.14 -3.99 -6.24
N GLY A 16 25.93 -3.95 -6.78
CA GLY A 16 24.90 -2.95 -6.48
C GLY A 16 24.42 -2.89 -5.03
N CYS A 17 24.54 -1.71 -4.45
CA CYS A 17 23.72 -1.09 -3.39
C CYS A 17 22.77 -2.02 -2.59
N GLU A 18 23.31 -2.95 -1.80
CA GLU A 18 22.69 -3.28 -0.51
C GLU A 18 22.82 -2.01 0.36
N THR A 19 21.69 -1.41 0.74
CA THR A 19 21.70 -0.19 1.56
C THR A 19 22.44 -0.47 2.85
N GLN A 20 23.49 0.32 3.13
CA GLN A 20 24.35 0.21 4.32
C GLN A 20 23.56 0.03 5.63
N ASP A 21 22.34 0.57 5.72
CA ASP A 21 21.41 0.42 6.84
C ASP A 21 20.98 -1.02 7.17
N GLU A 22 20.92 -1.92 6.19
CA GLU A 22 20.51 -3.31 6.41
C GLU A 22 21.67 -4.23 6.78
N VAL A 23 22.84 -4.01 6.17
CA VAL A 23 24.09 -4.66 6.57
C VAL A 23 24.47 -4.22 7.99
N LEU A 24 24.28 -2.93 8.33
CA LEU A 24 24.39 -2.44 9.71
C LEU A 24 23.33 -3.06 10.63
N LYS A 25 22.08 -3.25 10.20
CA LYS A 25 21.03 -3.89 11.03
C LYS A 25 21.38 -5.34 11.37
N LYS A 26 21.86 -6.11 10.40
CA LYS A 26 22.19 -7.53 10.55
C LYS A 26 23.50 -7.72 11.33
N SER A 27 24.52 -6.94 10.97
CA SER A 27 25.81 -6.90 11.69
C SER A 27 25.61 -6.42 13.14
N SER A 28 24.79 -5.38 13.37
CA SER A 28 24.51 -4.86 14.71
C SER A 28 23.67 -5.82 15.55
N SER A 29 22.70 -6.57 15.01
CA SER A 29 21.92 -7.48 15.84
C SER A 29 22.70 -8.72 16.30
N GLU A 30 23.54 -9.29 15.43
CA GLU A 30 24.42 -10.42 15.78
C GLU A 30 25.61 -9.95 16.64
N SER A 31 26.20 -8.77 16.36
CA SER A 31 27.32 -8.25 17.17
C SER A 31 26.88 -7.71 18.54
N VAL A 32 25.68 -7.12 18.65
CA VAL A 32 25.17 -6.60 19.94
C VAL A 32 24.80 -7.76 20.87
N SER A 33 24.32 -8.89 20.35
CA SER A 33 24.04 -10.05 21.20
C SER A 33 25.32 -10.69 21.76
N GLU A 34 26.39 -10.81 20.96
CA GLU A 34 27.72 -11.22 21.48
C GLU A 34 28.32 -10.21 22.47
N GLN A 35 28.21 -8.90 22.19
CA GLN A 35 28.75 -7.85 23.07
C GLN A 35 28.00 -7.75 24.41
N VAL A 36 26.68 -7.99 24.40
CA VAL A 36 25.86 -8.04 25.63
C VAL A 36 26.23 -9.24 26.49
N ILE A 37 26.41 -10.43 25.90
CA ILE A 37 26.84 -11.64 26.63
C ILE A 37 28.21 -11.40 27.29
N LEU A 38 29.16 -10.81 26.54
CA LEU A 38 30.50 -10.54 27.05
C LEU A 38 30.52 -9.45 28.15
N ALA A 39 29.67 -8.44 28.05
CA ALA A 39 29.60 -7.36 29.04
C ALA A 39 28.95 -7.78 30.36
N VAL A 40 27.97 -8.69 30.30
CA VAL A 40 27.38 -9.33 31.49
C VAL A 40 28.43 -10.21 32.19
N GLU A 41 29.24 -10.93 31.42
CA GLU A 41 30.35 -11.75 31.96
C GLU A 41 31.45 -10.89 32.63
N LEU A 42 31.69 -9.67 32.13
CA LEU A 42 32.75 -8.76 32.62
C LEU A 42 32.26 -7.66 33.57
N ASN A 43 30.95 -7.60 33.87
CA ASN A 43 30.32 -6.57 34.71
C ASN A 43 30.72 -5.12 34.32
N ASP A 44 30.78 -4.83 33.02
CA ASP A 44 31.17 -3.52 32.50
C ASP A 44 29.96 -2.59 32.37
N GLU A 45 29.77 -1.69 33.34
CA GLU A 45 28.66 -0.69 33.36
C GLU A 45 28.61 0.18 32.10
N ARG A 46 29.73 0.42 31.40
CA ARG A 46 29.73 1.26 30.19
C ARG A 46 29.02 0.62 29.01
N VAL A 47 29.08 -0.70 28.89
CA VAL A 47 28.40 -1.41 27.80
C VAL A 47 26.89 -1.50 28.07
N LEU A 48 26.48 -1.54 29.34
CA LEU A 48 25.07 -1.54 29.71
C LEU A 48 24.37 -0.20 29.36
N ASP A 49 25.04 0.93 29.56
CA ASP A 49 24.55 2.25 29.14
C ASP A 49 24.37 2.34 27.61
N ASP A 50 25.33 1.84 26.84
CA ASP A 50 25.26 1.81 25.37
C ASP A 50 24.09 0.92 24.86
N VAL A 51 23.84 -0.20 25.53
CA VAL A 51 22.74 -1.13 25.20
C VAL A 51 21.38 -0.50 25.51
N GLU A 52 21.24 0.20 26.64
CA GLU A 52 20.00 0.90 27.00
C GLU A 52 19.68 2.02 25.98
N GLU A 53 20.69 2.75 25.50
CA GLU A 53 20.50 3.77 24.47
C GLU A 53 20.04 3.15 23.13
N ILE A 54 20.64 2.03 22.72
CA ILE A 54 20.24 1.28 21.52
C ILE A 54 18.79 0.78 21.64
N GLU A 55 18.37 0.28 22.80
CA GLU A 55 16.98 -0.11 23.04
C GLU A 55 16.02 1.09 22.94
N LYS A 56 16.38 2.24 23.52
CA LYS A 56 15.61 3.48 23.39
C LYS A 56 15.47 3.91 21.93
N VAL A 57 16.55 3.87 21.15
CA VAL A 57 16.55 4.20 19.71
C VAL A 57 15.69 3.21 18.92
N LYS A 58 15.81 1.90 19.19
CA LYS A 58 14.95 0.87 18.56
C LYS A 58 13.48 1.10 18.86
N LYS A 59 13.14 1.41 20.11
CA LYS A 59 11.76 1.71 20.54
C LYS A 59 11.23 2.97 19.84
N TRP A 60 12.02 4.04 19.76
CA TRP A 60 11.69 5.26 19.02
C TRP A 60 11.49 5.01 17.52
N LYS A 61 12.37 4.21 16.90
CA LYS A 61 12.29 3.85 15.48
C LYS A 61 11.04 3.01 15.19
N LYS A 62 10.78 1.98 16.01
CA LYS A 62 9.57 1.14 15.90
C LYS A 62 8.29 1.97 16.06
N GLY A 63 8.25 2.90 17.02
CA GLY A 63 7.11 3.81 17.18
C GLY A 63 6.88 4.69 15.95
N ARG A 64 7.94 5.24 15.35
CA ARG A 64 7.86 6.03 14.12
C ARG A 64 7.41 5.20 12.91
N GLU A 65 7.91 3.98 12.77
CA GLU A 65 7.53 3.05 11.70
C GLU A 65 6.05 2.67 11.79
N ASN A 66 5.54 2.43 13.01
CA ASN A 66 4.11 2.16 13.24
C ASN A 66 3.23 3.37 12.87
N ILE A 67 3.58 4.57 13.34
CA ILE A 67 2.83 5.81 13.00
C ILE A 67 2.80 6.04 11.49
N ARG A 68 3.94 5.83 10.82
CA ARG A 68 4.03 5.95 9.36
C ARG A 68 3.16 4.89 8.67
N GLY A 69 3.16 3.64 9.14
CA GLY A 69 2.30 2.57 8.61
C GLY A 69 0.82 2.89 8.72
N VAL A 70 0.38 3.38 9.87
CA VAL A 70 -1.02 3.82 10.07
C VAL A 70 -1.36 5.01 9.17
N PHE A 71 -0.45 5.97 9.01
CA PHE A 71 -0.66 7.12 8.13
C PHE A 71 -0.78 6.70 6.65
N ASP A 72 0.12 5.84 6.16
CA ASP A 72 0.08 5.31 4.80
C ASP A 72 -1.25 4.58 4.54
N ALA A 73 -1.65 3.70 5.47
CA ALA A 73 -2.91 2.96 5.39
C ALA A 73 -4.13 3.90 5.39
N ALA A 74 -4.13 4.95 6.20
CA ALA A 74 -5.19 5.94 6.26
C ALA A 74 -5.29 6.73 4.95
N VAL A 75 -4.17 7.23 4.42
CA VAL A 75 -4.15 7.98 3.14
C VAL A 75 -4.62 7.09 1.99
N CYS A 76 -4.16 5.85 1.92
CA CYS A 76 -4.61 4.89 0.90
C CYS A 76 -6.12 4.65 1.00
N THR A 77 -6.63 4.39 2.21
CA THR A 77 -8.05 4.12 2.42
C THR A 77 -8.92 5.33 2.08
N LEU A 78 -8.50 6.54 2.43
CA LEU A 78 -9.19 7.78 2.08
C LEU A 78 -9.23 8.01 0.57
N ALA A 79 -8.10 7.81 -0.12
CA ALA A 79 -8.03 8.00 -1.57
C ALA A 79 -8.84 6.95 -2.34
N LEU A 80 -8.80 5.68 -1.92
CA LEU A 80 -9.67 4.63 -2.47
C LEU A 80 -11.15 4.88 -2.17
N SER A 81 -11.46 5.47 -1.02
CA SER A 81 -12.83 5.90 -0.69
C SER A 81 -13.29 7.01 -1.63
N MET A 82 -12.48 8.04 -1.87
CA MET A 82 -12.82 9.10 -2.81
C MET A 82 -13.04 8.56 -4.23
N HIS A 83 -12.18 7.66 -4.69
CA HIS A 83 -12.39 6.93 -5.94
C HIS A 83 -13.75 6.21 -5.96
N ALA A 84 -14.09 5.49 -4.89
CA ALA A 84 -15.35 4.77 -4.77
C ALA A 84 -16.59 5.68 -4.72
N ILE A 85 -16.48 6.90 -4.17
CA ILE A 85 -17.55 7.92 -4.24
C ILE A 85 -17.75 8.36 -5.68
N PHE A 86 -16.69 8.80 -6.36
CA PHE A 86 -16.80 9.31 -7.73
C PHE A 86 -17.32 8.24 -8.71
N ALA A 87 -16.85 7.00 -8.57
CA ALA A 87 -17.36 5.87 -9.33
C ALA A 87 -18.84 5.58 -9.03
N GLY A 88 -19.24 5.62 -7.74
CA GLY A 88 -20.64 5.42 -7.33
C GLY A 88 -21.58 6.52 -7.83
N VAL A 89 -21.16 7.79 -7.75
CA VAL A 89 -21.92 8.93 -8.28
C VAL A 89 -22.09 8.81 -9.80
N SER A 90 -21.01 8.46 -10.51
CA SER A 90 -21.05 8.24 -11.97
C SER A 90 -22.04 7.12 -12.34
N LEU A 91 -22.01 6.02 -11.59
CA LEU A 91 -22.95 4.91 -11.73
C LEU A 91 -24.41 5.34 -11.49
N GLY A 92 -24.67 6.21 -10.51
CA GLY A 92 -26.02 6.68 -10.19
C GLY A 92 -26.59 7.71 -11.16
N ILE A 93 -25.75 8.36 -11.97
CA ILE A 93 -26.17 9.34 -12.98
C ILE A 93 -26.46 8.67 -14.33
N GLY A 94 -25.72 7.62 -14.68
CA GLY A 94 -25.80 6.99 -16.00
C GLY A 94 -27.13 6.31 -16.30
N ASP A 95 -27.46 6.22 -17.59
CA ASP A 95 -28.61 5.47 -18.10
C ASP A 95 -28.46 3.96 -17.82
N TRP A 96 -29.54 3.18 -17.96
CA TRP A 96 -29.58 1.77 -17.55
C TRP A 96 -28.42 0.92 -18.07
N ASP A 97 -28.07 1.02 -19.36
CA ASP A 97 -27.01 0.23 -19.98
C ASP A 97 -25.61 0.69 -19.51
N GLN A 98 -25.42 2.01 -19.40
CA GLN A 98 -24.19 2.59 -18.87
C GLN A 98 -24.01 2.24 -17.39
N ALA A 99 -25.08 2.27 -16.61
CA ALA A 99 -25.10 1.91 -15.20
C ALA A 99 -24.80 0.43 -15.01
N LEU A 100 -25.37 -0.47 -15.82
CA LEU A 100 -25.03 -1.90 -15.79
C LEU A 100 -23.55 -2.14 -16.09
N ALA A 101 -23.01 -1.48 -17.11
CA ALA A 101 -21.58 -1.56 -17.42
C ALA A 101 -20.72 -1.05 -16.26
N LEU A 102 -21.03 0.11 -15.70
CA LEU A 102 -20.29 0.68 -14.57
C LEU A 102 -20.42 -0.18 -13.31
N PHE A 103 -21.58 -0.79 -13.05
CA PHE A 103 -21.81 -1.66 -11.91
C PHE A 103 -20.95 -2.91 -11.96
N ILE A 104 -20.95 -3.62 -13.09
CA ILE A 104 -20.12 -4.81 -13.27
C ILE A 104 -18.63 -4.43 -13.19
N ALA A 105 -18.25 -3.28 -13.76
CA ALA A 105 -16.89 -2.78 -13.69
C ALA A 105 -16.48 -2.53 -12.23
N ILE A 106 -17.29 -1.81 -11.45
CA ILE A 106 -17.05 -1.55 -10.02
C ILE A 106 -17.00 -2.86 -9.22
N ALA A 107 -17.97 -3.76 -9.42
CA ALA A 107 -18.04 -5.03 -8.72
C ALA A 107 -16.80 -5.89 -8.95
N SER A 108 -16.27 -5.90 -10.19
CA SER A 108 -15.10 -6.70 -10.55
C SER A 108 -13.84 -6.36 -9.74
N HIS A 109 -13.66 -5.09 -9.35
CA HIS A 109 -12.46 -4.62 -8.65
C HIS A 109 -12.70 -4.19 -7.20
N LYS A 110 -13.95 -4.21 -6.70
CA LYS A 110 -14.26 -3.78 -5.33
C LYS A 110 -13.67 -4.70 -4.26
N TRP A 111 -13.60 -6.00 -4.53
CA TRP A 111 -12.97 -6.97 -3.63
C TRP A 111 -11.45 -6.79 -3.56
N ASN A 112 -10.80 -6.51 -4.71
CA ASN A 112 -9.37 -6.23 -4.78
C ASN A 112 -8.99 -5.02 -3.92
N ALA A 113 -9.75 -3.93 -4.02
CA ALA A 113 -9.53 -2.73 -3.21
C ALA A 113 -9.69 -3.00 -1.71
N ALA A 114 -10.70 -3.79 -1.33
CA ALA A 114 -10.91 -4.19 0.07
C ALA A 114 -9.75 -5.05 0.60
N LEU A 115 -9.18 -5.95 -0.23
CA LEU A 115 -8.02 -6.75 0.12
C LEU A 115 -6.78 -5.89 0.36
N VAL A 116 -6.53 -4.90 -0.50
CA VAL A 116 -5.38 -3.97 -0.35
C VAL A 116 -5.49 -3.17 0.95
N ILE A 117 -6.67 -2.66 1.28
CA ILE A 117 -6.93 -1.97 2.55
C ILE A 117 -6.74 -2.94 3.72
N GLY A 118 -7.30 -4.14 3.63
CA GLY A 118 -7.18 -5.16 4.68
C GLY A 118 -5.73 -5.54 5.00
N VAL A 119 -4.90 -5.78 3.98
CA VAL A 119 -3.47 -6.10 4.15
C VAL A 119 -2.74 -4.94 4.84
N GLN A 120 -2.96 -3.70 4.39
CA GLN A 120 -2.33 -2.54 5.01
C GLN A 120 -2.72 -2.33 6.47
N LEU A 121 -3.98 -2.57 6.81
CA LEU A 121 -4.42 -2.48 8.19
C LEU A 121 -3.77 -3.56 9.07
N VAL A 122 -3.61 -4.78 8.56
CA VAL A 122 -2.87 -5.83 9.27
C VAL A 122 -1.41 -5.45 9.49
N GLU A 123 -0.74 -4.89 8.48
CA GLU A 123 0.66 -4.43 8.59
C GLU A 123 0.84 -3.26 9.57
N SER A 124 -0.20 -2.44 9.75
CA SER A 124 -0.19 -1.29 10.68
C SER A 124 -0.53 -1.65 12.14
N GLU A 125 -0.59 -2.94 12.50
CA GLU A 125 -0.87 -3.44 13.86
C GLU A 125 -2.13 -2.83 14.52
N VAL A 126 -3.12 -2.40 13.73
CA VAL A 126 -4.36 -1.80 14.28
C VAL A 126 -5.26 -2.84 14.95
N SER A 127 -6.08 -2.39 15.90
CA SER A 127 -7.02 -3.26 16.59
C SER A 127 -8.01 -3.92 15.62
N LYS A 128 -8.44 -5.15 15.91
CA LYS A 128 -9.44 -5.88 15.09
C LYS A 128 -10.74 -5.10 14.91
N LEU A 129 -11.16 -4.36 15.95
CA LEU A 129 -12.37 -3.53 15.89
C LEU A 129 -12.18 -2.38 14.90
N THR A 130 -11.05 -1.69 14.97
CA THR A 130 -10.68 -0.63 14.02
C THR A 130 -10.68 -1.18 12.59
N HIS A 131 -10.09 -2.36 12.37
CA HIS A 131 -10.08 -3.03 11.07
C HIS A 131 -11.48 -3.22 10.48
N ILE A 132 -12.41 -3.78 11.27
CA ILE A 132 -13.80 -4.00 10.84
C ILE A 132 -14.47 -2.67 10.51
N ILE A 133 -14.27 -1.63 11.32
CA ILE A 133 -14.85 -0.30 11.10
C ILE A 133 -14.38 0.28 9.76
N TRP A 134 -13.08 0.26 9.46
CA TRP A 134 -12.54 0.82 8.22
C TRP A 134 -13.04 0.10 6.97
N ILE A 135 -13.08 -1.24 6.99
CA ILE A 135 -13.62 -2.02 5.86
C ILE A 135 -15.12 -1.77 5.68
N THR A 136 -15.88 -1.71 6.78
CA THR A 136 -17.31 -1.43 6.73
C THR A 136 -17.59 -0.04 6.18
N MET A 137 -16.84 0.96 6.62
CA MET A 137 -16.92 2.31 6.07
C MET A 137 -16.65 2.31 4.56
N PHE A 138 -15.54 1.71 4.12
CA PHE A 138 -15.19 1.57 2.70
C PHE A 138 -16.29 0.86 1.87
N ALA A 139 -16.95 -0.15 2.44
CA ALA A 139 -18.06 -0.83 1.79
C ALA A 139 -19.26 0.12 1.56
N LEU A 140 -19.60 0.95 2.57
CA LEU A 140 -20.71 1.90 2.54
C LEU A 140 -20.47 3.12 1.63
N VAL A 141 -19.22 3.45 1.33
CA VAL A 141 -18.88 4.59 0.45
C VAL A 141 -19.53 4.49 -0.93
N THR A 142 -19.52 3.31 -1.56
CA THR A 142 -20.11 3.12 -2.91
C THR A 142 -21.63 3.29 -2.93
N PRO A 143 -22.44 2.63 -2.08
CA PRO A 143 -23.88 2.87 -2.06
C PRO A 143 -24.24 4.32 -1.72
N ILE A 144 -23.47 5.00 -0.85
CA ILE A 144 -23.65 6.43 -0.61
C ILE A 144 -23.43 7.24 -1.90
N GLY A 145 -22.35 6.95 -2.64
CA GLY A 145 -22.09 7.58 -3.94
C GLY A 145 -23.24 7.34 -4.94
N ILE A 146 -23.76 6.12 -5.02
CA ILE A 146 -24.90 5.78 -5.91
C ILE A 146 -26.13 6.61 -5.56
N VAL A 147 -26.49 6.72 -4.28
CA VAL A 147 -27.64 7.52 -3.84
C VAL A 147 -27.45 9.00 -4.21
N ILE A 148 -26.26 9.55 -4.01
CA ILE A 148 -25.95 10.93 -4.40
C ILE A 148 -26.08 11.13 -5.92
N GLY A 149 -25.60 10.17 -6.71
CA GLY A 149 -25.74 10.16 -8.17
C GLY A 149 -27.20 10.14 -8.61
N LEU A 150 -28.02 9.26 -8.02
CA LEU A 150 -29.44 9.13 -8.32
C LEU A 150 -30.22 10.41 -8.05
N VAL A 151 -29.94 11.10 -6.94
CA VAL A 151 -30.57 12.39 -6.60
C VAL A 151 -30.16 13.49 -7.58
N SER A 152 -28.94 13.40 -8.13
CA SER A 152 -28.36 14.40 -9.03
C SER A 152 -28.61 14.11 -10.51
N SER A 153 -29.19 12.95 -10.84
CA SER A 153 -29.35 12.43 -12.21
C SER A 153 -30.10 13.39 -13.14
N ASN A 154 -31.12 14.07 -12.64
CA ASN A 154 -31.93 15.02 -13.43
C ASN A 154 -31.18 16.30 -13.86
N THR A 155 -30.05 16.61 -13.23
CA THR A 155 -29.29 17.86 -13.47
C THR A 155 -27.91 17.59 -14.06
N ALA A 156 -27.45 16.34 -14.03
CA ALA A 156 -26.10 15.98 -14.42
C ALA A 156 -26.00 15.69 -15.92
N SER A 157 -24.99 16.26 -16.57
CA SER A 157 -24.68 16.02 -17.98
C SER A 157 -23.67 14.88 -18.15
N SER A 158 -23.55 14.35 -19.36
CA SER A 158 -22.51 13.36 -19.72
C SER A 158 -21.08 13.88 -19.42
N LEU A 159 -20.87 15.20 -19.49
CA LEU A 159 -19.61 15.84 -19.10
C LEU A 159 -19.32 15.66 -17.59
N ALA A 160 -20.35 15.70 -16.75
CA ALA A 160 -20.20 15.47 -15.30
C ALA A 160 -19.75 14.03 -15.01
N ILE A 161 -20.31 13.04 -15.71
CA ILE A 161 -19.88 11.63 -15.60
C ILE A 161 -18.41 11.50 -16.01
N GLY A 162 -18.03 12.05 -17.17
CA GLY A 162 -16.65 11.99 -17.67
C GLY A 162 -15.63 12.64 -16.73
N THR A 163 -15.97 13.80 -16.16
CA THR A 163 -15.10 14.50 -15.19
C THR A 163 -14.95 13.74 -13.87
N LEU A 164 -16.04 13.18 -13.34
CA LEU A 164 -15.99 12.32 -12.14
C LEU A 164 -15.14 11.06 -12.38
N GLN A 165 -15.28 10.43 -13.54
CA GLN A 165 -14.49 9.25 -13.90
C GLN A 165 -13.00 9.59 -14.12
N ALA A 166 -12.69 10.75 -14.71
CA ALA A 166 -11.33 11.24 -14.85
C ALA A 166 -10.68 11.50 -13.47
N LEU A 167 -11.41 12.14 -12.55
CA LEU A 167 -10.95 12.33 -11.16
C LEU A 167 -10.74 10.98 -10.44
N ALA A 168 -11.68 10.05 -10.59
CA ALA A 168 -11.58 8.71 -10.02
C ALA A 168 -10.32 7.98 -10.52
N SER A 169 -10.02 8.06 -11.83
CA SER A 169 -8.81 7.48 -12.41
C SER A 169 -7.54 8.15 -11.89
N GLY A 170 -7.52 9.49 -11.80
CA GLY A 170 -6.39 10.24 -11.24
C GLY A 170 -6.06 9.84 -9.80
N MET A 171 -7.07 9.59 -8.97
CA MET A 171 -6.88 9.11 -7.59
C MET A 171 -6.22 7.73 -7.54
N LEU A 172 -6.55 6.81 -8.46
CA LEU A 172 -5.89 5.51 -8.54
C LEU A 172 -4.42 5.64 -8.97
N ILE A 173 -4.13 6.51 -9.95
CA ILE A 173 -2.75 6.80 -10.38
C ILE A 173 -1.95 7.36 -9.19
N TYR A 174 -2.50 8.32 -8.45
CA TYR A 174 -1.87 8.86 -7.25
C TYR A 174 -1.57 7.78 -6.19
N VAL A 175 -2.55 6.95 -5.84
CA VAL A 175 -2.37 5.89 -4.82
C VAL A 175 -1.39 4.81 -5.26
N SER A 176 -1.42 4.43 -6.54
CA SER A 176 -0.51 3.42 -7.08
C SER A 176 0.95 3.87 -7.09
N THR A 177 1.19 5.16 -7.34
CA THR A 177 2.54 5.73 -7.43
C THR A 177 3.11 6.13 -6.06
N LEU A 178 2.30 6.71 -5.18
CA LEU A 178 2.77 7.30 -3.91
C LEU A 178 2.30 6.54 -2.66
N GLY A 179 1.15 5.88 -2.73
CA GLY A 179 0.38 5.52 -1.53
C GLY A 179 0.67 4.15 -0.91
N THR A 180 1.31 3.20 -1.61
CA THR A 180 1.39 1.80 -1.11
C THR A 180 2.55 0.98 -1.67
N VAL A 181 2.83 1.08 -2.97
CA VAL A 181 3.76 0.19 -3.67
C VAL A 181 5.19 0.77 -3.73
N GLY A 182 5.34 2.09 -3.79
CA GLY A 182 6.60 2.72 -4.19
C GLY A 182 7.76 2.63 -3.19
N THR A 183 7.53 2.66 -1.87
CA THR A 183 8.66 2.84 -0.93
C THR A 183 8.96 1.63 -0.05
N LYS A 184 7.95 0.87 0.38
CA LYS A 184 8.15 -0.29 1.28
C LYS A 184 8.44 -1.56 0.50
N GLN A 185 7.71 -1.77 -0.59
CA GLN A 185 7.90 -2.99 -1.38
C GLN A 185 9.25 -2.97 -2.09
N ILE A 186 9.68 -1.86 -2.69
CA ILE A 186 10.93 -1.80 -3.46
C ILE A 186 12.15 -2.23 -2.64
N SER A 187 12.28 -1.80 -1.38
CA SER A 187 13.36 -2.24 -0.49
C SER A 187 13.23 -3.71 -0.10
N GLU A 188 12.01 -4.22 0.09
CA GLU A 188 11.80 -5.61 0.47
C GLU A 188 11.95 -6.59 -0.72
N VAL A 189 11.59 -6.20 -1.95
CA VAL A 189 11.88 -7.00 -3.15
C VAL A 189 13.35 -6.98 -3.54
N ALA A 190 14.13 -5.97 -3.15
CA ALA A 190 15.57 -5.92 -3.43
C ALA A 190 16.33 -7.08 -2.77
N ASN A 191 15.94 -7.53 -1.59
CA ASN A 191 16.61 -8.63 -0.88
C ASN A 191 16.01 -10.02 -1.13
N LEU A 192 14.91 -10.10 -1.89
CA LEU A 192 14.26 -11.38 -2.17
C LEU A 192 14.98 -12.15 -3.29
N THR A 193 15.02 -13.47 -3.15
CA THR A 193 15.49 -14.39 -4.19
C THR A 193 14.71 -14.20 -5.49
N TRP A 194 15.40 -14.37 -6.63
CA TRP A 194 14.83 -14.18 -7.98
C TRP A 194 13.48 -14.87 -8.15
N LYS A 195 13.34 -16.11 -7.69
CA LYS A 195 12.08 -16.88 -7.75
C LYS A 195 10.91 -16.20 -7.02
N SER A 196 11.15 -15.59 -5.85
CA SER A 196 10.12 -14.89 -5.07
C SER A 196 9.69 -13.57 -5.72
N ARG A 197 10.63 -12.84 -6.35
CA ARG A 197 10.31 -11.62 -7.12
C ARG A 197 9.36 -11.92 -8.28
N TRP A 198 9.63 -12.98 -9.04
CA TRP A 198 8.79 -13.39 -10.15
C TRP A 198 7.40 -13.84 -9.70
N MET A 199 7.26 -14.52 -8.56
CA MET A 199 5.93 -14.86 -8.02
C MET A 199 5.11 -13.62 -7.68
N LYS A 200 5.72 -12.62 -7.03
CA LYS A 200 5.05 -11.34 -6.72
C LYS A 200 4.67 -10.61 -8.00
N TYR A 201 5.59 -10.54 -8.97
CA TYR A 201 5.33 -9.91 -10.27
C TYR A 201 4.19 -10.60 -11.03
N LEU A 202 4.19 -11.94 -11.09
CA LEU A 202 3.11 -12.71 -11.72
C LEU A 202 1.77 -12.49 -11.02
N ALA A 203 1.75 -12.36 -9.69
CA ALA A 203 0.52 -12.03 -8.96
C ALA A 203 -0.02 -10.64 -9.34
N TYR A 204 0.85 -9.63 -9.48
CA TYR A 204 0.46 -8.30 -9.98
C TYR A 204 -0.07 -8.34 -11.42
N VAL A 205 0.65 -9.02 -12.33
CA VAL A 205 0.24 -9.15 -13.74
C VAL A 205 -1.07 -9.94 -13.86
N ALA A 206 -1.26 -10.99 -13.07
CA ALA A 206 -2.50 -11.74 -13.02
C ALA A 206 -3.66 -10.84 -12.59
N GLY A 207 -3.50 -10.04 -11.53
CA GLY A 207 -4.49 -9.06 -11.10
C GLY A 207 -4.87 -8.09 -12.21
N PHE A 208 -3.89 -7.49 -12.89
CA PHE A 208 -4.14 -6.58 -14.01
C PHE A 208 -4.83 -7.28 -15.18
N ALA A 209 -4.36 -8.47 -15.56
CA ALA A 209 -4.93 -9.26 -16.64
C ALA A 209 -6.40 -9.64 -16.37
N THR A 210 -6.75 -9.99 -15.13
CA THR A 210 -8.15 -10.28 -14.79
C THR A 210 -9.06 -9.06 -14.96
N MET A 211 -8.61 -7.88 -14.57
CA MET A 211 -9.40 -6.65 -14.75
C MET A 211 -9.61 -6.33 -16.23
N VAL A 212 -8.56 -6.41 -17.04
CA VAL A 212 -8.63 -6.19 -18.49
C VAL A 212 -9.54 -7.23 -19.15
N LEU A 213 -9.41 -8.51 -18.78
CA LEU A 213 -10.24 -9.58 -19.33
C LEU A 213 -11.73 -9.33 -19.05
N ILE A 214 -12.08 -8.90 -17.83
CA ILE A 214 -13.47 -8.58 -17.48
C ILE A 214 -13.98 -7.42 -18.33
N THR A 215 -13.20 -6.35 -18.49
CA THR A 215 -13.58 -5.22 -19.37
C THR A 215 -13.77 -5.66 -20.82
N VAL A 216 -12.88 -6.50 -21.34
CA VAL A 216 -12.97 -7.03 -22.71
C VAL A 216 -14.25 -7.87 -22.86
N ILE A 217 -14.54 -8.78 -21.93
CA ILE A 217 -15.77 -9.57 -21.93
C ILE A 217 -17.00 -8.66 -21.95
N MET A 218 -17.01 -7.61 -21.11
CA MET A 218 -18.15 -6.68 -21.04
C MET A 218 -18.40 -5.97 -22.38
N VAL A 219 -17.34 -5.54 -23.05
CA VAL A 219 -17.41 -4.93 -24.39
C VAL A 219 -17.96 -5.94 -25.41
N PHE A 220 -17.50 -7.20 -25.39
CA PHE A 220 -17.97 -8.24 -26.30
C PHE A 220 -19.41 -8.71 -26.01
N THR A 221 -19.88 -8.63 -24.77
CA THR A 221 -21.26 -8.98 -24.41
C THR A 221 -22.32 -7.95 -24.84
N ASN A 222 -21.92 -6.90 -25.58
CA ASN A 222 -22.83 -5.87 -26.11
C ASN A 222 -23.65 -5.10 -25.06
N VAL A 223 -23.23 -5.10 -23.78
CA VAL A 223 -23.77 -4.18 -22.76
C VAL A 223 -23.54 -2.69 -23.14
N HIS A 224 -22.75 -2.41 -24.17
CA HIS A 224 -22.57 -1.08 -24.77
C HIS A 224 -23.25 -0.87 -26.13
N ALA A 225 -23.84 -1.89 -26.77
CA ALA A 225 -24.31 -1.74 -28.15
C ALA A 225 -25.67 -1.05 -28.29
N ASP A 226 -26.43 -0.92 -27.22
CA ASP A 226 -27.72 -0.22 -27.23
C ASP A 226 -27.61 1.24 -26.71
N ALA A 227 -26.39 1.71 -26.39
CA ALA A 227 -26.11 3.03 -25.82
C ALA A 227 -25.57 4.06 -26.83
N HIS A 228 -25.79 3.86 -28.14
CA HIS A 228 -25.45 4.81 -29.20
C HIS A 228 -26.68 5.28 -29.98
#